data_AF-A0A7D3VTA1-F1
#
_entry.id   AF-A0A7D3VTA1-F1
#
_cell.length_a   1.000
_cell.length_b   1.000
_cell.length_c   1.000
_cell.angle_alpha   90.00
_cell.angle_beta   90.00
_cell.angle_gamma   90.00
#
_symmetry.space_group_name_H-M   'P 1'
#
loop_
_entity.id
_entity.type
_entity.pdbx_description
1 polymer ?
#
loop_
_entity_poly.entity_id
_entity_poly.type
_entity_poly.pdbx_seq_one_letter_code
_entity_poly.pdbx_strand_id
1 'polypeptide(L)'
;MGENLTLPVPETLYATYAVALTASIPDPGELAHDEIAARTEPPLRDLVLGMLGSPMVTLDQRPAAEFPPLPADLLAAYGASPAALTALDAATHILAVRAAYRPGRPPAHEWAARAIAGAVAAARTAPVIDVFTPQILAHDHLTRSLPGPDGAVRLTDWMLLPHTSGPHGFWFTTKGLARFGLPELQTENVPPALVVPWGRVLNGLARRVLDLWQDRLPAGEQPLVVDLPETVTVGLQDIAAAQGTDEPVRREAAVRLRLDTPDDPVLTVLPADDGPDRLESLCAALFGARDGRR
;
A
#
# COMPACT_ATOMS: atom_id res chain seq x y z
N MET A 1 24.20 -20.67 8.36
CA MET A 1 23.49 -20.60 7.07
C MET A 1 22.11 -20.07 7.42
N GLY A 2 21.79 -18.83 7.05
CA GLY A 2 20.51 -18.24 7.43
C GLY A 2 19.38 -18.97 6.73
N GLU A 3 18.30 -19.23 7.45
CA GLU A 3 17.08 -19.82 6.87
C GLU A 3 16.43 -18.77 5.94
N ASN A 4 15.89 -19.24 4.81
CA ASN A 4 15.21 -18.41 3.81
C ASN A 4 13.72 -18.76 3.81
N LEU A 5 12.89 -17.75 3.56
CA LEU A 5 11.47 -17.88 3.27
C LEU A 5 11.27 -17.91 1.76
N THR A 6 10.70 -18.99 1.24
CA THR A 6 10.31 -19.09 -0.17
C THR A 6 8.88 -18.60 -0.34
N LEU A 7 8.70 -17.54 -1.11
CA LEU A 7 7.41 -16.91 -1.35
C LEU A 7 6.98 -17.08 -2.83
N PRO A 8 5.72 -17.45 -3.11
CA PRO A 8 5.23 -17.54 -4.47
C PRO A 8 5.12 -16.16 -5.11
N VAL A 9 5.46 -16.06 -6.39
CA VAL A 9 5.29 -14.84 -7.18
C VAL A 9 3.97 -14.93 -7.94
N PRO A 10 3.01 -14.01 -7.72
CA PRO A 10 1.79 -13.97 -8.51
C PRO A 10 2.09 -13.73 -9.99
N GLU A 11 1.44 -14.46 -10.90
CA GLU A 11 1.59 -14.22 -12.35
C GLU A 11 1.08 -12.82 -12.75
N THR A 12 0.00 -12.37 -12.10
CA THR A 12 -0.62 -11.08 -12.37
C THR A 12 -1.11 -10.46 -11.06
N LEU A 13 -0.85 -9.17 -10.91
CA LEU A 13 -1.39 -8.32 -9.86
C LEU A 13 -2.47 -7.41 -10.45
N TYR A 14 -3.44 -7.07 -9.63
CA TYR A 14 -4.59 -6.24 -10.02
C TYR A 14 -4.69 -5.04 -9.10
N ALA A 15 -4.92 -3.88 -9.70
CA ALA A 15 -5.28 -2.65 -9.02
C ALA A 15 -6.72 -2.31 -9.39
N THR A 16 -7.53 -1.87 -8.42
CA THR A 16 -8.89 -1.38 -8.67
C THR A 16 -9.13 -0.12 -7.86
N TYR A 17 -9.63 0.91 -8.53
CA TYR A 17 -10.07 2.15 -7.93
C TYR A 17 -11.47 2.47 -8.46
N ALA A 18 -12.30 3.07 -7.62
CA ALA A 18 -13.62 3.56 -8.04
C ALA A 18 -13.64 5.09 -8.00
N VAL A 19 -14.22 5.72 -9.01
CA VAL A 19 -14.50 7.15 -9.02
C VAL A 19 -16.01 7.34 -8.92
N ALA A 20 -16.48 8.04 -7.88
CA ALA A 20 -17.91 8.25 -7.66
C ALA A 20 -18.38 9.52 -8.36
N LEU A 21 -19.15 9.37 -9.42
CA LEU A 21 -19.49 10.43 -10.36
C LEU A 21 -20.94 10.88 -10.20
N THR A 22 -21.19 12.18 -10.30
CA THR A 22 -22.55 12.75 -10.27
C THR A 22 -23.27 12.64 -11.62
N ALA A 23 -22.53 12.37 -12.70
CA ALA A 23 -23.04 12.16 -14.06
C ALA A 23 -22.14 11.20 -14.83
N SER A 24 -22.68 10.56 -15.86
CA SER A 24 -21.89 9.72 -16.76
C SER A 24 -20.89 10.55 -17.57
N ILE A 25 -19.72 9.95 -17.83
CA ILE A 25 -18.73 10.48 -18.76
C ILE A 25 -18.95 9.78 -20.11
N PRO A 26 -19.08 10.52 -21.23
CA PRO A 26 -19.28 9.93 -22.55
C PRO A 26 -18.14 9.00 -22.97
N ASP A 27 -16.89 9.46 -22.83
CA ASP A 27 -15.69 8.67 -23.07
C ASP A 27 -14.70 8.85 -21.90
N PRO A 28 -14.70 7.91 -20.92
CA PRO A 28 -13.76 7.94 -19.81
C PRO A 28 -12.30 7.78 -20.25
N GLY A 29 -12.05 7.09 -21.37
CA GLY A 29 -10.70 6.81 -21.87
C GLY A 29 -10.06 8.04 -22.49
N GLU A 30 -10.79 8.74 -23.35
CA GLU A 30 -10.34 10.01 -23.95
C GLU A 30 -10.09 11.06 -22.85
N LEU A 31 -11.02 11.21 -21.89
CA LEU A 31 -10.85 12.12 -20.77
C LEU A 31 -9.60 11.79 -19.94
N ALA A 32 -9.42 10.51 -19.58
CA ALA A 32 -8.25 10.09 -18.82
C ALA A 32 -6.94 10.35 -19.58
N HIS A 33 -6.92 10.05 -20.88
CA HIS A 33 -5.78 10.29 -21.74
C HIS A 33 -5.39 11.77 -21.74
N ASP A 34 -6.34 12.67 -22.00
CA ASP A 34 -6.07 14.11 -22.10
C ASP A 34 -5.60 14.70 -20.77
N GLU A 35 -6.22 14.33 -19.67
CA GLU A 35 -5.85 14.82 -18.33
C GLU A 35 -4.46 14.31 -17.91
N ILE A 36 -4.12 13.05 -18.20
CA ILE A 36 -2.78 12.51 -17.94
C ILE A 36 -1.74 13.19 -18.83
N ALA A 37 -2.02 13.37 -20.12
CA ALA A 37 -1.11 14.02 -21.06
C ALA A 37 -0.80 15.47 -20.64
N ALA A 38 -1.81 16.19 -20.15
CA ALA A 38 -1.69 17.58 -19.75
C ALA A 38 -1.05 17.80 -18.37
N ARG A 39 -1.26 16.89 -17.40
CA ARG A 39 -0.95 17.16 -15.98
C ARG A 39 0.05 16.21 -15.32
N THR A 40 0.40 15.11 -15.97
CA THR A 40 1.37 14.15 -15.43
C THR A 40 2.73 14.36 -16.09
N GLU A 41 3.78 14.38 -15.28
CA GLU A 41 5.16 14.48 -15.78
C GLU A 41 5.73 13.09 -16.14
N PRO A 42 6.64 12.99 -17.12
CA PRO A 42 7.45 11.79 -17.31
C PRO A 42 8.32 11.48 -16.07
N PRO A 43 8.63 10.20 -15.80
CA PRO A 43 8.32 9.02 -16.61
C PRO A 43 6.91 8.44 -16.37
N LEU A 44 6.20 8.91 -15.34
CA LEU A 44 4.88 8.37 -14.99
C LEU A 44 3.89 8.55 -16.15
N ARG A 45 3.85 9.72 -16.78
CA ARG A 45 2.96 9.98 -17.93
C ARG A 45 3.06 8.89 -19.00
N ASP A 46 4.28 8.58 -19.43
CA ASP A 46 4.53 7.68 -20.55
C ASP A 46 4.12 6.24 -20.19
N LEU A 47 4.38 5.83 -18.95
CA LEU A 47 3.91 4.55 -18.41
C LEU A 47 2.38 4.47 -18.43
N VAL A 48 1.71 5.48 -17.88
CA VAL A 48 0.25 5.50 -17.74
C VAL A 48 -0.45 5.53 -19.11
N LEU A 49 0.02 6.37 -20.03
CA LEU A 49 -0.53 6.43 -21.39
C LEU A 49 -0.31 5.13 -22.16
N GLY A 50 0.88 4.51 -22.02
CA GLY A 50 1.17 3.22 -22.62
C GLY A 50 0.25 2.11 -22.09
N MET A 51 -0.03 2.10 -20.78
CA MET A 51 -0.97 1.14 -20.19
C MET A 51 -2.42 1.41 -20.58
N LEU A 52 -2.85 2.68 -20.57
CA LEU A 52 -4.22 3.09 -20.96
C LEU A 52 -4.53 2.72 -22.41
N GLY A 53 -3.55 2.81 -23.31
CA GLY A 53 -3.67 2.39 -24.70
C GLY A 53 -3.58 0.87 -24.94
N SER A 54 -3.57 0.06 -23.88
CA SER A 54 -3.41 -1.40 -23.95
C SER A 54 -4.57 -2.14 -23.27
N PRO A 55 -4.75 -3.45 -23.51
CA PRO A 55 -5.74 -4.27 -22.79
C PRO A 55 -5.47 -4.43 -21.29
N MET A 56 -4.36 -3.90 -20.78
CA MET A 56 -3.97 -4.03 -19.37
C MET A 56 -4.77 -3.10 -18.46
N VAL A 57 -5.44 -2.09 -19.01
CA VAL A 57 -6.34 -1.18 -18.30
C VAL A 57 -7.76 -1.35 -18.82
N THR A 58 -8.72 -1.34 -17.91
CA THR A 58 -10.15 -1.28 -18.25
C THR A 58 -10.84 -0.18 -17.45
N LEU A 59 -11.73 0.53 -18.14
CA LEU A 59 -12.56 1.61 -17.60
C LEU A 59 -14.01 1.18 -17.73
N ASP A 60 -14.61 0.78 -16.61
CA ASP A 60 -15.98 0.26 -16.56
C ASP A 60 -16.87 1.25 -15.81
N GLN A 61 -17.70 2.00 -16.55
CA GLN A 61 -18.62 2.98 -16.00
C GLN A 61 -20.05 2.47 -16.07
N ARG A 62 -20.77 2.51 -14.95
CA ARG A 62 -22.19 2.11 -14.86
C ARG A 62 -22.94 2.98 -13.86
N PRO A 63 -24.28 2.98 -13.90
CA PRO A 63 -25.09 3.57 -12.83
C PRO A 63 -24.69 3.01 -11.45
N ALA A 64 -24.68 3.85 -10.43
CA ALA A 64 -24.27 3.46 -9.08
C ALA A 64 -25.14 2.32 -8.52
N ALA A 65 -26.42 2.28 -8.87
CA ALA A 65 -27.36 1.22 -8.49
C ALA A 65 -27.03 -0.16 -9.10
N GLU A 66 -26.20 -0.22 -10.14
CA GLU A 66 -25.77 -1.46 -10.80
C GLU A 66 -24.39 -1.93 -10.31
N PHE A 67 -23.73 -1.16 -9.44
CA PHE A 67 -22.49 -1.56 -8.79
C PHE A 67 -22.76 -2.19 -7.42
N PRO A 68 -21.90 -3.13 -6.95
CA PRO A 68 -21.91 -3.51 -5.55
C PRO A 68 -21.79 -2.27 -4.66
N PRO A 69 -22.56 -2.20 -3.56
CA PRO A 69 -22.56 -1.02 -2.70
C PRO A 69 -21.16 -0.80 -2.12
N LEU A 70 -20.66 0.43 -2.24
CA LEU A 70 -19.40 0.82 -1.61
C LEU A 70 -19.60 0.88 -0.08
N PRO A 71 -18.66 0.33 0.72
CA PRO A 71 -18.88 0.11 2.15
C PRO A 71 -18.70 1.40 2.96
N ALA A 72 -19.70 2.28 2.94
CA ALA A 72 -19.64 3.61 3.59
C ALA A 72 -19.25 3.56 5.07
N ASP A 73 -19.80 2.60 5.84
CA ASP A 73 -19.46 2.44 7.26
C ASP A 73 -17.99 2.08 7.48
N LEU A 74 -17.44 1.23 6.60
CA LEU A 74 -16.04 0.86 6.63
C LEU A 74 -15.16 2.06 6.26
N LEU A 75 -15.53 2.79 5.20
CA LEU A 75 -14.84 4.02 4.80
C LEU A 75 -14.82 5.04 5.93
N ALA A 76 -15.94 5.21 6.65
CA ALA A 76 -16.03 6.08 7.83
C ALA A 76 -15.12 5.61 8.97
N ALA A 77 -15.09 4.30 9.27
CA ALA A 77 -14.20 3.72 10.27
C ALA A 77 -12.71 3.92 9.94
N TYR A 78 -12.37 4.02 8.65
CA TYR A 78 -11.02 4.33 8.15
C TYR A 78 -10.78 5.82 7.87
N GLY A 79 -11.63 6.71 8.40
CA GLY A 79 -11.38 8.14 8.46
C GLY A 79 -11.92 8.95 7.27
N ALA A 80 -12.84 8.40 6.47
CA ALA A 80 -13.55 9.19 5.46
C ALA A 80 -14.29 10.36 6.13
N SER A 81 -14.11 11.57 5.60
CA SER A 81 -14.80 12.75 6.11
C SER A 81 -16.31 12.68 5.80
N PRO A 82 -17.17 13.32 6.62
CA PRO A 82 -18.60 13.39 6.34
C PRO A 82 -18.91 13.96 4.95
N ALA A 83 -18.16 14.98 4.51
CA ALA A 83 -18.32 15.56 3.17
C ALA A 83 -17.98 14.58 2.05
N ALA A 84 -16.95 13.76 2.23
CA ALA A 84 -16.58 12.72 1.27
C ALA A 84 -17.63 11.60 1.20
N LEU A 85 -18.22 11.22 2.34
CA LEU A 85 -19.31 10.25 2.39
C LEU A 85 -20.59 10.80 1.74
N THR A 86 -20.92 12.08 1.93
CA THR A 86 -22.04 12.72 1.22
C THR A 86 -21.81 12.78 -0.28
N ALA A 87 -20.58 13.08 -0.72
CA ALA A 87 -20.24 13.07 -2.15
C ALA A 87 -20.37 11.66 -2.76
N LEU A 88 -19.99 10.64 -2.01
CA LEU A 88 -20.18 9.24 -2.39
C LEU A 88 -21.66 8.87 -2.50
N ASP A 89 -22.49 9.25 -1.52
CA ASP A 89 -23.94 8.99 -1.52
C ASP A 89 -24.66 9.70 -2.68
N ALA A 90 -24.19 10.90 -3.06
CA ALA A 90 -24.73 11.66 -4.19
C ALA A 90 -24.31 11.12 -5.58
N ALA A 91 -23.45 10.10 -5.64
CA ALA A 91 -22.98 9.56 -6.91
C ALA A 91 -24.10 8.83 -7.65
N THR A 92 -24.30 9.19 -8.92
CA THR A 92 -25.26 8.52 -9.81
C THR A 92 -24.60 7.45 -10.66
N HIS A 93 -23.28 7.52 -10.83
CA HIS A 93 -22.47 6.60 -11.61
C HIS A 93 -21.18 6.27 -10.86
N ILE A 94 -20.66 5.07 -11.09
CA ILE A 94 -19.33 4.68 -10.64
C ILE A 94 -18.51 4.34 -11.88
N LEU A 95 -17.29 4.86 -11.94
CA LEU A 95 -16.27 4.42 -12.87
C LEU A 95 -15.26 3.54 -12.10
N ALA A 96 -15.23 2.24 -12.42
CA ALA A 96 -14.19 1.34 -11.97
C ALA A 96 -12.99 1.41 -12.91
N VAL A 97 -11.85 1.85 -12.39
CA VAL A 97 -10.56 1.86 -13.06
C VAL A 97 -9.79 0.63 -12.60
N ARG A 98 -9.53 -0.30 -13.52
CA ARG A 98 -8.80 -1.52 -13.21
C ARG A 98 -7.55 -1.60 -14.07
N ALA A 99 -6.44 -2.00 -13.46
CA ALA A 99 -5.22 -2.34 -14.18
C ALA A 99 -4.71 -3.70 -13.74
N ALA A 100 -4.16 -4.46 -14.68
CA ALA A 100 -3.51 -5.74 -14.44
C ALA A 100 -2.08 -5.67 -14.97
N TYR A 101 -1.10 -6.08 -14.17
CA TYR A 101 0.29 -6.16 -14.60
C TYR A 101 1.03 -7.21 -13.79
N ARG A 102 2.16 -7.66 -14.33
CA ARG A 102 3.04 -8.60 -13.64
C ARG A 102 3.74 -7.91 -12.45
N PRO A 103 4.03 -8.59 -11.33
CA PRO A 103 4.87 -8.03 -10.27
C PRO A 103 6.20 -7.45 -10.76
N GLY A 104 6.66 -6.36 -10.14
CA GLY A 104 7.99 -5.83 -10.43
C GLY A 104 8.13 -4.36 -10.07
N ARG A 105 9.24 -3.78 -10.53
CA ARG A 105 9.55 -2.36 -10.40
C ARG A 105 9.54 -1.69 -11.78
N PRO A 106 8.69 -0.67 -12.00
CA PRO A 106 7.69 -0.15 -11.07
C PRO A 106 6.45 -1.06 -10.92
N PRO A 107 5.64 -0.90 -9.85
CA PRO A 107 4.33 -1.55 -9.73
C PRO A 107 3.32 -0.87 -10.67
N ALA A 108 3.44 -1.16 -11.96
CA ALA A 108 2.80 -0.40 -13.03
C ALA A 108 1.27 -0.40 -12.94
N HIS A 109 0.65 -1.50 -12.54
CA HIS A 109 -0.80 -1.60 -12.36
C HIS A 109 -1.33 -0.61 -11.33
N GLU A 110 -0.69 -0.53 -10.16
CA GLU A 110 -1.07 0.39 -9.10
C GLU A 110 -0.89 1.86 -9.51
N TRP A 111 0.27 2.17 -10.10
CA TRP A 111 0.58 3.53 -10.53
C TRP A 111 -0.37 4.00 -11.64
N ALA A 112 -0.63 3.16 -12.64
CA ALA A 112 -1.54 3.49 -13.73
C ALA A 112 -2.98 3.64 -13.26
N ALA A 113 -3.52 2.66 -12.52
CA ALA A 113 -4.91 2.72 -12.10
C ALA A 113 -5.17 3.91 -11.16
N ARG A 114 -4.27 4.19 -10.20
CA ARG A 114 -4.42 5.34 -9.30
C ARG A 114 -4.27 6.67 -10.03
N ALA A 115 -3.32 6.79 -10.96
CA ALA A 115 -3.14 8.00 -11.76
C ALA A 115 -4.37 8.29 -12.63
N ILE A 116 -4.88 7.28 -13.34
CA ILE A 116 -6.07 7.40 -14.18
C ILE A 116 -7.30 7.78 -13.36
N ALA A 117 -7.54 7.09 -12.23
CA ALA A 117 -8.64 7.41 -11.34
C ALA A 117 -8.52 8.85 -10.79
N GLY A 118 -7.32 9.26 -10.40
CA GLY A 118 -7.05 10.61 -9.93
C GLY A 118 -7.25 11.69 -11.00
N ALA A 119 -6.85 11.42 -12.25
CA ALA A 119 -7.03 12.33 -13.38
C ALA A 119 -8.52 12.56 -13.68
N VAL A 120 -9.29 11.47 -13.81
CA VAL A 120 -10.75 11.55 -14.02
C VAL A 120 -11.45 12.24 -12.85
N ALA A 121 -11.06 11.89 -11.62
CA ALA A 121 -11.61 12.50 -10.42
C ALA A 121 -11.34 14.00 -10.32
N ALA A 122 -10.13 14.45 -10.66
CA ALA A 122 -9.80 15.87 -10.71
C ALA A 122 -10.66 16.62 -11.75
N ALA A 123 -10.80 16.06 -12.95
CA ALA A 123 -11.62 16.65 -14.02
C ALA A 123 -13.12 16.72 -13.70
N ARG A 124 -13.61 15.87 -12.78
CA ARG A 124 -15.02 15.79 -12.39
C ARG A 124 -15.30 16.23 -10.95
N THR A 125 -14.28 16.67 -10.22
CA THR A 125 -14.39 16.97 -8.77
C THR A 125 -15.08 15.83 -8.01
N ALA A 126 -14.64 14.60 -8.29
CA ALA A 126 -15.23 13.38 -7.76
C ALA A 126 -14.31 12.72 -6.73
N PRO A 127 -14.84 12.02 -5.70
CA PRO A 127 -14.01 11.22 -4.81
C PRO A 127 -13.46 9.98 -5.50
N VAL A 128 -12.20 9.64 -5.21
CA VAL A 128 -11.60 8.34 -5.55
C VAL A 128 -11.65 7.44 -4.34
N ILE A 129 -12.07 6.20 -4.55
CA ILE A 129 -12.11 5.15 -3.54
C ILE A 129 -11.05 4.12 -3.91
N ASP A 130 -10.10 3.91 -3.01
CA ASP A 130 -9.25 2.72 -3.03
C ASP A 130 -10.07 1.58 -2.42
N VAL A 131 -10.45 0.60 -3.24
CA VAL A 131 -11.26 -0.54 -2.76
C VAL A 131 -10.41 -1.60 -2.09
N PHE A 132 -9.09 -1.57 -2.28
CA PHE A 132 -8.15 -2.49 -1.66
C PHE A 132 -7.89 -2.07 -0.21
N THR A 133 -7.46 -0.82 0.01
CA THR A 133 -7.41 -0.17 1.32
C THR A 133 -8.62 0.75 1.42
N PRO A 134 -9.68 0.39 2.16
CA PRO A 134 -10.99 1.06 2.12
C PRO A 134 -10.88 2.51 2.58
N GLN A 135 -10.49 3.39 1.66
CA GLN A 135 -10.20 4.80 1.89
C GLN A 135 -10.75 5.62 0.74
N ILE A 136 -11.30 6.79 1.08
CA ILE A 136 -11.54 7.85 0.10
C ILE A 136 -10.27 8.69 0.01
N LEU A 137 -9.63 8.67 -1.15
CA LEU A 137 -8.39 9.39 -1.41
C LEU A 137 -8.72 10.82 -1.82
N ALA A 138 -8.37 11.78 -0.97
CA ALA A 138 -8.42 13.20 -1.32
C ALA A 138 -7.37 13.53 -2.38
N HIS A 139 -7.55 14.64 -3.10
CA HIS A 139 -6.65 15.07 -4.18
C HIS A 139 -5.18 15.15 -3.72
N ASP A 140 -4.90 15.76 -2.56
CA ASP A 140 -3.53 15.86 -2.03
C ASP A 140 -2.91 14.48 -1.73
N HIS A 141 -3.73 13.52 -1.28
CA HIS A 141 -3.27 12.15 -1.02
C HIS A 141 -3.00 11.41 -2.34
N LEU A 142 -3.87 11.54 -3.35
CA LEU A 142 -3.64 10.99 -4.68
C LEU A 142 -2.31 11.49 -5.23
N THR A 143 -2.14 12.82 -5.32
CA THR A 143 -0.96 13.45 -5.89
C THR A 143 0.33 13.06 -5.16
N ARG A 144 0.34 13.12 -3.83
CA ARG A 144 1.54 12.78 -3.05
C ARG A 144 1.89 11.28 -3.06
N SER A 145 0.92 10.42 -3.34
CA SER A 145 1.12 8.96 -3.31
C SER A 145 1.74 8.42 -4.60
N LEU A 146 1.54 9.13 -5.71
CA LEU A 146 2.13 8.80 -7.00
C LEU A 146 3.65 9.03 -6.98
N PRO A 147 4.41 8.29 -7.81
CA PRO A 147 5.87 8.41 -7.84
C PRO A 147 6.33 9.78 -8.31
N GLY A 148 7.39 10.28 -7.68
CA GLY A 148 8.16 11.41 -8.19
C GLY A 148 8.98 11.04 -9.45
N PRO A 149 9.70 12.00 -10.05
CA PRO A 149 10.56 11.76 -11.22
C PRO A 149 11.66 10.71 -11.00
N ASP A 150 12.08 10.52 -9.75
CA ASP A 150 13.05 9.51 -9.29
C ASP A 150 12.40 8.13 -8.99
N GLY A 151 11.08 8.02 -9.14
CA GLY A 151 10.31 6.82 -8.81
C GLY A 151 10.09 6.61 -7.32
N ALA A 152 10.44 7.57 -6.46
CA ALA A 152 10.23 7.46 -5.02
C ALA A 152 8.73 7.56 -4.67
N VAL A 153 8.29 6.71 -3.74
CA VAL A 153 6.91 6.68 -3.22
C VAL A 153 6.91 6.57 -1.70
N ARG A 154 5.87 7.16 -1.09
CA ARG A 154 5.55 7.01 0.33
C ARG A 154 4.74 5.72 0.51
N LEU A 155 5.38 4.60 0.87
CA LEU A 155 4.68 3.32 1.01
C LEU A 155 3.48 3.41 1.97
N THR A 156 3.57 4.25 3.02
CA THR A 156 2.45 4.48 3.95
C THR A 156 1.20 5.09 3.31
N ASP A 157 1.30 5.67 2.10
CA ASP A 157 0.13 6.15 1.34
C ASP A 157 -0.55 5.04 0.50
N TRP A 158 -0.01 3.81 0.54
CA TRP A 158 -0.50 2.63 -0.19
C TRP A 158 -0.91 1.48 0.73
N MET A 159 -0.69 1.61 2.04
CA MET A 159 -1.03 0.58 3.01
C MET A 159 -1.69 1.18 4.25
N LEU A 160 -2.52 0.36 4.89
CA LEU A 160 -3.06 0.61 6.22
C LEU A 160 -2.33 -0.27 7.24
N LEU A 161 -2.31 0.21 8.47
CA LEU A 161 -1.80 -0.55 9.60
C LEU A 161 -2.83 -0.57 10.74
N PRO A 162 -3.99 -1.23 10.53
CA PRO A 162 -4.97 -1.40 11.59
C PRO A 162 -4.37 -2.18 12.76
N HIS A 163 -4.87 -1.88 13.95
CA HIS A 163 -4.60 -2.68 15.13
C HIS A 163 -5.86 -2.84 15.96
N THR A 164 -6.00 -4.00 16.59
CA THR A 164 -7.12 -4.33 17.47
C THR A 164 -6.59 -4.70 18.84
N SER A 165 -7.30 -4.31 19.89
CA SER A 165 -6.95 -4.71 21.26
C SER A 165 -7.35 -6.16 21.51
N GLY A 166 -6.46 -6.94 22.10
CA GLY A 166 -6.70 -8.31 22.58
C GLY A 166 -6.29 -8.48 24.05
N PRO A 167 -6.48 -9.69 24.62
CA PRO A 167 -6.23 -9.97 26.05
C PRO A 167 -4.79 -9.73 26.51
N HIS A 168 -3.82 -9.80 25.60
CA HIS A 168 -2.39 -9.76 25.90
C HIS A 168 -1.67 -8.57 25.23
N GLY A 169 -2.41 -7.63 24.65
CA GLY A 169 -1.85 -6.49 23.91
C GLY A 169 -2.61 -6.24 22.62
N PHE A 170 -1.98 -5.55 21.69
CA PHE A 170 -2.54 -5.22 20.39
C PHE A 170 -2.09 -6.21 19.33
N TRP A 171 -3.01 -6.55 18.45
CA TRP A 171 -2.76 -7.27 17.21
C TRP A 171 -2.62 -6.27 16.08
N PHE A 172 -1.55 -6.38 15.30
CA PHE A 172 -1.28 -5.58 14.12
C PHE A 172 -1.31 -6.47 12.89
N THR A 173 -1.91 -5.99 11.80
CA THR A 173 -1.78 -6.60 10.48
C THR A 173 -1.66 -5.47 9.45
N THR A 174 -0.68 -5.53 8.56
CA THR A 174 -0.66 -4.60 7.42
C THR A 174 -1.81 -4.93 6.47
N LYS A 175 -2.27 -3.92 5.74
CA LYS A 175 -3.18 -4.12 4.63
C LYS A 175 -2.72 -3.26 3.48
N GLY A 176 -2.15 -3.88 2.45
CA GLY A 176 -1.62 -3.17 1.30
C GLY A 176 -0.47 -3.89 0.62
N LEU A 177 0.26 -4.78 1.30
CA LEU A 177 1.42 -5.45 0.70
C LEU A 177 1.04 -6.43 -0.41
N ALA A 178 -0.14 -7.06 -0.30
CA ALA A 178 -0.62 -7.98 -1.32
C ALA A 178 -0.84 -7.31 -2.68
N ARG A 179 -1.06 -5.99 -2.73
CA ARG A 179 -1.12 -5.24 -4.00
C ARG A 179 0.22 -5.21 -4.76
N PHE A 180 1.32 -5.49 -4.07
CA PHE A 180 2.68 -5.59 -4.62
C PHE A 180 3.15 -7.06 -4.77
N GLY A 181 2.27 -8.02 -4.47
CA GLY A 181 2.57 -9.45 -4.53
C GLY A 181 3.23 -10.02 -3.28
N LEU A 182 3.19 -9.31 -2.16
CA LEU A 182 3.74 -9.77 -0.88
C LEU A 182 2.64 -10.18 0.11
N PRO A 183 2.88 -11.20 0.95
CA PRO A 183 2.10 -11.42 2.17
C PRO A 183 1.99 -10.16 3.04
N GLU A 184 0.88 -10.03 3.76
CA GLU A 184 0.76 -9.01 4.80
C GLU A 184 1.66 -9.36 6.01
N LEU A 185 2.15 -8.35 6.71
CA LEU A 185 2.90 -8.51 7.95
C LEU A 185 1.95 -8.53 9.15
N GLN A 186 2.24 -9.35 10.14
CA GLN A 186 1.44 -9.44 11.36
C GLN A 186 2.30 -9.43 12.62
N THR A 187 1.80 -8.84 13.69
CA THR A 187 2.38 -8.99 15.03
C THR A 187 1.28 -9.09 16.07
N GLU A 188 1.43 -10.03 17.00
CA GLU A 188 0.52 -10.20 18.12
C GLU A 188 1.10 -9.66 19.42
N ASN A 189 0.22 -9.41 20.40
CA ASN A 189 0.60 -9.13 21.78
C ASN A 189 1.51 -7.90 21.94
N VAL A 190 1.34 -6.87 21.09
CA VAL A 190 2.09 -5.63 21.18
C VAL A 190 1.62 -4.83 22.40
N PRO A 191 2.48 -4.52 23.37
CA PRO A 191 2.09 -3.77 24.56
C PRO A 191 1.50 -2.39 24.22
N PRO A 192 0.54 -1.86 25.00
CA PRO A 192 -0.05 -0.54 24.75
C PRO A 192 0.97 0.59 24.61
N ALA A 193 2.05 0.55 25.40
CA ALA A 193 3.12 1.53 25.33
C ALA A 193 3.87 1.50 23.98
N LEU A 194 3.88 0.37 23.27
CA LEU A 194 4.61 0.15 22.04
C LEU A 194 3.78 0.32 20.77
N VAL A 195 2.47 0.55 20.85
CA VAL A 195 1.59 0.66 19.66
C VAL A 195 2.14 1.63 18.61
N VAL A 196 2.52 2.85 19.01
CA VAL A 196 3.07 3.86 18.10
C VAL A 196 4.47 3.50 17.57
N PRO A 197 5.49 3.21 18.41
CA PRO A 197 6.82 2.86 17.89
C PRO A 197 6.82 1.56 17.09
N TRP A 198 6.04 0.56 17.48
CA TRP A 198 5.90 -0.69 16.73
C TRP A 198 5.24 -0.46 15.36
N GLY A 199 4.24 0.42 15.29
CA GLY A 199 3.65 0.80 14.02
C GLY A 199 4.67 1.42 13.05
N ARG A 200 5.62 2.20 13.58
CA ARG A 200 6.74 2.74 12.77
C ARG A 200 7.68 1.63 12.29
N VAL A 201 8.02 0.68 13.17
CA VAL A 201 8.83 -0.50 12.83
C VAL A 201 8.18 -1.29 11.69
N LEU A 202 6.88 -1.59 11.79
CA LEU A 202 6.16 -2.35 10.76
C LEU A 202 6.11 -1.61 9.41
N ASN A 203 5.95 -0.28 9.41
CA ASN A 203 6.01 0.49 8.16
C ASN A 203 7.39 0.42 7.50
N GLY A 204 8.47 0.54 8.28
CA GLY A 204 9.84 0.41 7.77
C GLY A 204 10.15 -1.00 7.31
N LEU A 205 9.72 -2.01 8.06
CA LEU A 205 9.88 -3.41 7.71
C LEU A 205 9.14 -3.76 6.41
N ALA A 206 7.89 -3.30 6.26
CA ALA A 206 7.12 -3.43 5.03
C ALA A 206 7.87 -2.87 3.83
N ARG A 207 8.49 -1.68 4.00
CA ARG A 207 9.32 -1.07 2.95
C ARG A 207 10.55 -1.92 2.64
N ARG A 208 11.27 -2.35 3.67
CA ARG A 208 12.48 -3.15 3.52
C ARG A 208 12.21 -4.49 2.83
N VAL A 209 11.14 -5.18 3.21
CA VAL A 209 10.72 -6.45 2.60
C VAL A 209 10.30 -6.23 1.15
N LEU A 210 9.58 -5.14 0.84
CA LEU A 210 9.23 -4.78 -0.52
C LEU A 210 10.46 -4.53 -1.40
N ASP A 211 11.45 -3.80 -0.90
CA ASP A 211 12.69 -3.56 -1.64
C ASP A 211 13.45 -4.88 -1.88
N LEU A 212 13.60 -5.73 -0.86
CA LEU A 212 14.23 -7.06 -0.99
C LEU A 212 13.51 -7.96 -1.99
N TRP A 213 12.18 -7.92 -2.01
CA TRP A 213 11.33 -8.65 -2.95
C TRP A 213 11.52 -8.15 -4.38
N GLN A 214 11.44 -6.83 -4.59
CA GLN A 214 11.56 -6.22 -5.92
C GLN A 214 12.94 -6.42 -6.52
N ASP A 215 14.01 -6.40 -5.71
CA ASP A 215 15.38 -6.69 -6.16
C ASP A 215 15.53 -8.11 -6.73
N ARG A 216 14.60 -9.02 -6.43
CA ARG A 216 14.57 -10.41 -6.92
C ARG A 216 13.63 -10.62 -8.10
N LEU A 217 12.94 -9.58 -8.56
CA LEU A 217 12.04 -9.63 -9.72
C LEU A 217 12.69 -8.97 -10.94
N PRO A 218 13.51 -9.71 -11.72
CA PRO A 218 14.19 -9.15 -12.89
C PRO A 218 13.18 -8.73 -13.98
N ALA A 219 13.60 -7.76 -14.80
CA ALA A 219 12.86 -7.42 -16.01
C ALA A 219 12.99 -8.55 -17.05
N GLY A 220 11.86 -9.14 -17.45
CA GLY A 220 11.84 -10.14 -18.54
C GLY A 220 11.11 -11.41 -18.14
N GLU A 221 11.79 -12.29 -17.42
CA GLU A 221 11.27 -13.58 -16.96
C GLU A 221 10.90 -13.50 -15.47
N GLN A 222 9.65 -13.82 -15.14
CA GLN A 222 9.22 -13.85 -13.75
C GLN A 222 9.55 -15.19 -13.11
N PRO A 223 10.27 -15.20 -11.98
CA PRO A 223 10.44 -16.43 -11.23
C PRO A 223 9.10 -16.88 -10.64
N LEU A 224 8.90 -18.19 -10.46
CA LEU A 224 7.70 -18.73 -9.80
C LEU A 224 7.71 -18.48 -8.28
N VAL A 225 8.91 -18.39 -7.71
CA VAL A 225 9.14 -18.16 -6.29
C VAL A 225 10.33 -17.25 -6.08
N VAL A 226 10.34 -16.51 -4.98
CA VAL A 226 11.47 -15.69 -4.53
C VAL A 226 11.84 -16.08 -3.11
N ASP A 227 13.14 -16.24 -2.88
CA ASP A 227 13.69 -16.48 -1.55
C ASP A 227 14.06 -15.15 -0.87
N LEU A 228 13.45 -14.89 0.28
CA LEU A 228 13.78 -13.80 1.18
C LEU A 228 14.51 -14.33 2.42
N PRO A 229 15.41 -13.56 3.05
CA PRO A 229 16.02 -13.96 4.31
C PRO A 229 14.95 -13.99 5.41
N GLU A 230 14.97 -15.02 6.25
CA GLU A 230 14.05 -15.12 7.40
C GLU A 230 14.33 -14.00 8.42
N THR A 231 15.60 -13.64 8.61
CA THR A 231 16.00 -12.51 9.45
C THR A 231 16.31 -11.29 8.59
N VAL A 232 15.52 -10.24 8.75
CA VAL A 232 15.65 -8.95 8.06
C VAL A 232 16.15 -7.90 9.05
N THR A 233 17.15 -7.12 8.64
CA THR A 233 17.55 -5.91 9.37
C THR A 233 16.69 -4.75 8.90
N VAL A 234 15.99 -4.10 9.84
CA VAL A 234 15.22 -2.87 9.61
C VAL A 234 15.90 -1.71 10.34
N GLY A 235 16.08 -0.59 9.65
CA GLY A 235 16.67 0.62 10.19
C GLY A 235 15.74 1.82 10.20
N LEU A 236 16.17 2.89 10.87
CA LEU A 236 15.44 4.16 10.85
C LEU A 236 15.33 4.73 9.42
N GLN A 237 16.30 4.44 8.56
CA GLN A 237 16.24 4.78 7.13
C GLN A 237 15.07 4.11 6.41
N ASP A 238 14.74 2.86 6.73
CA ASP A 238 13.61 2.16 6.11
C ASP A 238 12.29 2.76 6.58
N ILE A 239 12.21 3.14 7.87
CA ILE A 239 11.06 3.82 8.46
C ILE A 239 10.84 5.18 7.80
N ALA A 240 11.90 5.97 7.64
CA ALA A 240 11.85 7.27 6.99
C ALA A 240 11.47 7.13 5.50
N ALA A 241 12.07 6.17 4.79
CA ALA A 241 11.78 5.89 3.39
C ALA A 241 10.34 5.43 3.17
N ALA A 242 9.76 4.64 4.10
CA ALA A 242 8.35 4.27 4.06
C ALA A 242 7.42 5.49 4.10
N GLN A 243 7.88 6.57 4.76
CA GLN A 243 7.18 7.86 4.86
C GLN A 243 7.58 8.86 3.76
N GLY A 244 8.50 8.50 2.85
CA GLY A 244 9.09 9.38 1.83
C GLY A 244 9.92 10.52 2.40
N THR A 245 10.67 10.24 3.46
CA THR A 245 11.61 11.16 4.10
C THR A 245 12.97 10.49 4.24
N ASP A 246 14.00 11.27 4.52
CA ASP A 246 15.36 10.77 4.76
C ASP A 246 15.69 10.77 6.26
N GLU A 247 16.52 9.81 6.69
CA GLU A 247 17.03 9.72 8.04
C GLU A 247 18.56 9.54 8.03
N PRO A 248 19.34 10.53 8.53
CA PRO A 248 20.78 10.41 8.59
C PRO A 248 21.29 9.50 9.73
N VAL A 249 20.51 9.31 10.80
CA VAL A 249 20.92 8.49 11.94
C VAL A 249 20.80 7.00 11.61
N ARG A 250 21.92 6.29 11.70
CA ARG A 250 21.97 4.84 11.49
C ARG A 250 21.73 4.09 12.80
N ARG A 251 20.52 3.59 12.97
CA ARG A 251 20.15 2.59 13.97
C ARG A 251 19.34 1.52 13.31
N GLU A 252 19.62 0.29 13.66
CA GLU A 252 19.08 -0.90 13.02
C GLU A 252 18.74 -1.94 14.08
N ALA A 253 17.72 -2.75 13.79
CA ALA A 253 17.35 -3.89 14.59
C ALA A 253 17.03 -5.09 13.70
N ALA A 254 17.34 -6.28 14.19
CA ALA A 254 17.04 -7.53 13.51
C ALA A 254 15.61 -7.99 13.86
N VAL A 255 14.88 -8.39 12.83
CA VAL A 255 13.52 -8.91 12.89
C VAL A 255 13.52 -10.26 12.21
N ARG A 256 12.89 -11.25 12.83
CA ARG A 256 12.61 -12.55 12.23
C ARG A 256 11.20 -12.55 11.64
N LEU A 257 11.09 -13.04 10.41
CA LEU A 257 9.85 -13.23 9.68
C LEU A 257 9.52 -14.71 9.66
N ARG A 258 8.28 -15.09 9.91
CA ARG A 258 7.82 -16.48 9.78
C ARG A 258 6.61 -16.53 8.87
N LEU A 259 6.64 -17.41 7.88
CA LEU A 259 5.47 -17.70 7.05
C LEU A 259 4.56 -18.69 7.79
N ASP A 260 3.33 -18.30 8.10
CA ASP A 260 2.45 -19.14 8.93
C ASP A 260 1.75 -20.26 8.14
N THR A 261 1.08 -19.94 7.03
CA THR A 261 0.37 -20.94 6.21
C THR A 261 0.53 -20.66 4.70
N PRO A 262 0.55 -21.70 3.83
CA PRO A 262 0.66 -21.50 2.38
C PRO A 262 -0.63 -20.97 1.72
N ASP A 263 -1.81 -21.30 2.28
CA ASP A 263 -3.11 -21.02 1.65
C ASP A 263 -3.59 -19.57 1.84
N ASP A 264 -3.16 -18.92 2.92
CA ASP A 264 -3.37 -17.49 3.18
C ASP A 264 -2.09 -16.92 3.81
N PRO A 265 -1.07 -16.66 2.98
CA PRO A 265 0.26 -16.37 3.49
C PRO A 265 0.28 -15.01 4.20
N VAL A 266 0.57 -15.07 5.49
CA VAL A 266 0.91 -13.93 6.35
C VAL A 266 2.32 -14.14 6.88
N LEU A 267 3.08 -13.04 6.96
CA LEU A 267 4.41 -13.02 7.57
C LEU A 267 4.29 -12.54 9.01
N THR A 268 4.33 -13.47 9.95
CA THR A 268 4.42 -13.15 11.37
C THR A 268 5.79 -12.55 11.68
N VAL A 269 5.76 -11.36 12.27
CA VAL A 269 6.92 -10.54 12.63
C VAL A 269 7.26 -10.80 14.08
N LEU A 270 8.47 -11.31 14.30
CA LEU A 270 9.03 -11.64 15.60
C LEU A 270 10.33 -10.85 15.81
N PRO A 271 10.65 -10.40 17.02
CA PRO A 271 12.01 -10.01 17.33
C PRO A 271 12.99 -11.15 17.04
N ALA A 272 14.20 -10.83 16.58
CA ALA A 272 15.23 -11.83 16.34
C ALA A 272 15.72 -12.46 17.64
N ASP A 273 15.77 -11.68 18.73
CA ASP A 273 16.12 -12.16 20.06
C ASP A 273 14.90 -12.75 20.78
N ASP A 274 15.11 -13.88 21.47
CA ASP A 274 14.10 -14.50 22.33
C ASP A 274 14.08 -13.83 23.72
N GLY A 275 12.90 -13.76 24.35
CA GLY A 275 12.75 -13.22 25.70
C GLY A 275 11.42 -12.51 25.95
N PRO A 276 11.11 -12.14 27.21
CA PRO A 276 9.86 -11.48 27.57
C PRO A 276 9.78 -10.03 27.07
N ASP A 277 10.89 -9.26 27.12
CA ASP A 277 10.94 -7.82 26.78
C ASP A 277 11.45 -7.56 25.35
N ARG A 278 11.23 -8.52 24.46
CA ARG A 278 11.85 -8.54 23.12
C ARG A 278 11.34 -7.43 22.19
N LEU A 279 10.07 -7.03 22.31
CA LEU A 279 9.50 -5.93 21.51
C LEU A 279 10.01 -4.57 22.01
N GLU A 280 10.13 -4.41 23.33
CA GLU A 280 10.68 -3.24 24.00
C GLU A 280 12.14 -3.04 23.61
N SER A 281 12.93 -4.11 23.66
CA SER A 281 14.36 -4.10 23.32
C SER A 281 14.59 -3.71 21.86
N LEU A 282 13.77 -4.25 20.95
CA LEU A 282 13.79 -3.89 19.54
C LEU A 282 13.45 -2.41 19.32
N CYS A 283 12.36 -1.94 19.93
CA CYS A 283 11.97 -0.53 19.85
C CYS A 283 13.04 0.39 20.46
N ALA A 284 13.67 -0.02 21.56
CA ALA A 284 14.73 0.75 22.21
C ALA A 284 16.01 0.82 21.38
N ALA A 285 16.35 -0.24 20.64
CA ALA A 285 17.48 -0.24 19.71
C ALA A 285 17.32 0.81 18.60
N LEU A 286 16.09 1.00 18.10
CA LEU A 286 15.78 1.99 17.06
C LEU A 286 15.57 3.39 17.64
N PHE A 287 14.70 3.54 18.63
CA PHE A 287 14.22 4.86 19.08
C PHE A 287 14.91 5.36 20.36
N GLY A 288 15.78 4.56 20.97
CA GLY A 288 16.36 4.81 22.29
C GLY A 288 15.46 4.30 23.42
N ALA A 289 16.05 4.11 24.61
CA ALA A 289 15.28 3.78 25.81
C ALA A 289 14.34 4.96 26.14
N ARG A 290 13.11 4.64 26.55
CA ARG A 290 12.28 5.65 27.21
C ARG A 290 12.91 5.96 28.57
N ASP A 291 13.45 7.16 28.73
CA ASP A 291 13.80 7.65 30.07
C ASP A 291 12.53 7.61 30.94
N GLY A 292 12.52 6.73 31.93
CA GLY A 292 11.42 6.53 32.87
C GLY A 292 11.26 7.70 33.84
N ARG A 293 10.99 8.90 33.33
CA ARG A 293 10.59 10.06 34.13
C ARG A 293 9.19 10.51 33.76
N ARG A 294 8.21 10.00 34.49
CA ARG A 294 7.11 10.80 35.04
C ARG A 294 6.80 10.32 36.44
#